data_AF-A0A7W0WV21-F1
#
_entry.id   AF-A0A7W0WV21-F1
#
_cell.length_a   1.000
_cell.length_b   1.000
_cell.length_c   1.000
_cell.angle_alpha   90.00
_cell.angle_beta   90.00
_cell.angle_gamma   90.00
#
_symmetry.space_group_name_H-M   'P 1'
#
loop_
_entity.id
_entity.type
_entity.pdbx_description
1 polymer ?
#
loop_
_entity_poly.entity_id
_entity_poly.type
_entity_poly.pdbx_seq_one_letter_code
_entity_poly.pdbx_strand_id
1 'polypeptide(L)'
;MSGQKPVGGDVDTEAEIQRYLRRVYLDLTGHVPTDADLAASTTRLQAAANTPTARAELVAELIAKEDFAKVWIEELENGIFGGNTLDSQYALVCGIIRVTVPACQSCTENYSCDCNCGPLPTYKTEKADLAKTSADFQAGTKSSDLERRYALAFGYFVLSGAPEGRVRSLFDDFLSRPAEPDEIENGRSMIFGSIFGDSPAGLMFHRHGKNYADLIDIIFDSEVYRESMVRRVFGRYLAREPSSAELAHFTSTLDANVPDARGLVRAVVSSREYFDQ
;
A
#
# COMPACT_ATOMS: atom_id res chain seq x y z
N MET A 1 21.07 -22.52 -18.40
CA MET A 1 22.11 -22.16 -19.38
C MET A 1 22.99 -21.10 -18.72
N SER A 2 24.21 -21.49 -18.34
CA SER A 2 25.17 -20.68 -17.60
C SER A 2 25.91 -19.77 -18.59
N GLY A 3 25.53 -18.50 -18.65
CA GLY A 3 26.31 -17.47 -19.34
C GLY A 3 27.66 -17.31 -18.62
N GLN A 4 28.75 -17.58 -19.32
CA GLN A 4 30.11 -17.42 -18.81
C GLN A 4 30.35 -15.95 -18.42
N LYS A 5 30.51 -15.70 -17.12
CA LYS A 5 31.08 -14.44 -16.62
C LYS A 5 32.55 -14.40 -17.07
N PRO A 6 33.02 -13.34 -17.75
CA PRO A 6 34.42 -13.22 -18.16
C PRO A 6 35.33 -13.32 -16.93
N VAL A 7 36.40 -14.10 -17.06
CA VAL A 7 37.42 -14.28 -16.03
C VAL A 7 38.27 -13.01 -15.97
N GLY A 8 37.81 -12.03 -15.19
CA GLY A 8 38.48 -10.75 -14.99
C GLY A 8 37.50 -9.63 -14.62
N GLY A 9 37.12 -9.54 -13.34
CA GLY A 9 36.41 -8.38 -12.80
C GLY A 9 35.53 -8.72 -11.60
N ASP A 10 36.08 -8.66 -10.38
CA ASP A 10 35.29 -8.56 -9.14
C ASP A 10 34.62 -7.18 -8.99
N VAL A 11 34.55 -6.40 -10.07
CA VAL A 11 34.08 -5.02 -10.10
C VAL A 11 32.94 -4.93 -11.10
N ASP A 12 31.77 -4.46 -10.63
CA ASP A 12 30.61 -4.22 -11.48
C ASP A 12 30.93 -3.15 -12.53
N THR A 13 30.49 -3.39 -13.76
CA THR A 13 30.70 -2.46 -14.88
C THR A 13 29.84 -1.20 -14.74
N GLU A 14 30.28 -0.11 -15.35
CA GLU A 14 29.49 1.14 -15.42
C GLU A 14 28.10 0.90 -16.01
N ALA A 15 28.00 0.06 -17.04
CA ALA A 15 26.73 -0.26 -17.69
C ALA A 15 25.76 -1.00 -16.75
N GLU A 16 26.26 -1.95 -15.94
CA GLU A 16 25.44 -2.64 -14.93
C GLU A 16 24.94 -1.66 -13.86
N ILE A 17 25.82 -0.77 -13.37
CA ILE A 17 25.47 0.27 -12.41
C ILE A 17 24.40 1.22 -12.99
N GLN A 18 24.58 1.71 -14.21
CA GLN A 18 23.62 2.62 -14.83
C GLN A 18 22.26 1.96 -15.10
N ARG A 19 22.24 0.68 -15.48
CA ARG A 19 21.00 -0.09 -15.64
C ARG A 19 20.25 -0.19 -14.32
N TYR A 20 20.95 -0.56 -13.24
CA TYR A 20 20.40 -0.58 -11.88
C TYR A 20 19.83 0.79 -11.51
N LEU A 21 20.62 1.87 -11.66
CA LEU A 21 20.21 3.22 -11.29
C LEU A 21 18.95 3.67 -12.02
N ARG A 22 18.89 3.49 -13.35
CA ARG A 22 17.71 3.87 -14.14
C ARG A 22 16.45 3.17 -13.64
N ARG A 23 16.57 1.88 -13.32
CA ARG A 23 15.46 1.10 -12.79
C ARG A 23 15.05 1.56 -11.40
N VAL A 24 16.00 1.75 -10.47
CA VAL A 24 15.71 2.22 -9.11
C VAL A 24 14.98 3.56 -9.12
N TYR A 25 15.47 4.51 -9.93
CA TYR A 25 14.81 5.82 -10.06
C TYR A 25 13.40 5.67 -10.63
N LEU A 26 13.22 4.88 -11.69
CA LEU A 26 11.89 4.65 -12.26
C LEU A 26 10.94 3.99 -11.26
N ASP A 27 11.38 2.93 -10.60
CA ASP A 27 10.57 2.16 -9.64
C ASP A 27 10.23 2.98 -8.38
N LEU A 28 11.13 3.83 -7.89
CA LEU A 28 10.94 4.58 -6.65
C LEU A 28 10.41 6.00 -6.85
N THR A 29 10.53 6.58 -8.04
CA THR A 29 10.14 7.99 -8.28
C THR A 29 9.19 8.17 -9.46
N GLY A 30 8.94 7.10 -10.23
CA GLY A 30 8.13 7.16 -11.45
C GLY A 30 8.84 7.79 -12.65
N HIS A 31 10.09 8.24 -12.48
CA HIS A 31 10.83 8.98 -13.50
C HIS A 31 12.23 8.41 -13.72
N VAL A 32 12.72 8.53 -14.95
CA VAL A 32 14.11 8.20 -15.30
C VAL A 32 15.02 9.30 -14.73
N PRO A 33 16.21 8.97 -14.18
CA PRO A 33 17.12 9.98 -13.66
C PRO A 33 17.58 10.92 -14.78
N THR A 34 17.84 12.17 -14.43
CA THR A 34 18.50 13.08 -15.37
C THR A 34 19.92 12.60 -15.69
N ASP A 35 20.52 13.04 -16.80
CA ASP A 35 21.90 12.67 -17.14
C ASP A 35 22.89 13.06 -16.02
N ALA A 36 22.65 14.19 -15.36
CA ALA A 36 23.44 14.65 -14.22
C ALA A 36 23.28 13.73 -13.00
N ASP A 37 22.05 13.36 -12.64
CA ASP A 37 21.77 12.46 -11.52
C ASP A 37 22.36 11.06 -11.77
N LEU A 38 22.24 10.57 -13.00
CA LEU A 38 22.78 9.27 -13.41
C LEU A 38 24.31 9.27 -13.32
N ALA A 39 24.98 10.30 -13.85
CA ALA A 39 26.44 10.42 -13.79
C ALA A 39 26.96 10.54 -12.35
N ALA A 40 26.29 11.36 -11.52
CA ALA A 40 26.64 11.54 -10.11
C ALA A 40 26.44 10.26 -9.29
N SER A 41 25.29 9.60 -9.45
CA SER A 41 24.98 8.35 -8.75
C SER A 41 25.90 7.20 -9.19
N THR A 42 26.26 7.15 -10.48
CA THR A 42 27.22 6.17 -11.01
C THR A 42 28.60 6.35 -10.38
N THR A 43 29.10 7.59 -10.38
CA THR A 43 30.39 7.93 -9.77
C THR A 43 30.41 7.57 -8.28
N ARG A 44 29.32 7.87 -7.56
CA ARG A 44 29.18 7.54 -6.13
C ARG A 44 29.25 6.03 -5.89
N LEU A 45 28.49 5.24 -6.65
CA LEU A 45 28.48 3.78 -6.47
C LEU A 45 29.83 3.16 -6.84
N GLN A 46 30.48 3.63 -7.91
CA GLN A 46 31.83 3.16 -8.26
C GLN A 46 32.86 3.48 -7.16
N ALA A 47 32.86 4.71 -6.63
CA ALA A 47 33.76 5.11 -5.55
C ALA A 47 33.54 4.29 -4.27
N ALA A 48 32.30 3.87 -4.01
CA ALA A 48 31.92 3.03 -2.88
C ALA A 48 31.91 1.52 -3.20
N ALA A 49 32.54 1.11 -4.31
CA ALA A 49 32.63 -0.28 -4.78
C ALA A 49 31.28 -1.01 -4.90
N ASN A 50 30.20 -0.28 -5.17
CA ASN A 50 28.82 -0.75 -5.32
C ASN A 50 28.41 -1.75 -4.22
N THR A 51 28.76 -1.46 -2.98
CA THR A 51 28.38 -2.32 -1.85
C THR A 51 26.86 -2.25 -1.59
N PRO A 52 26.26 -3.28 -0.95
CA PRO A 52 24.87 -3.22 -0.52
C PRO A 52 24.56 -1.98 0.33
N THR A 53 25.48 -1.57 1.20
CA THR A 53 25.35 -0.35 2.01
C THR A 53 25.27 0.91 1.14
N ALA A 54 26.15 1.06 0.14
CA ALA A 54 26.13 2.22 -0.75
C ALA A 54 24.83 2.31 -1.56
N ARG A 55 24.31 1.16 -2.05
CA ARG A 55 23.00 1.10 -2.70
C ARG A 55 21.88 1.45 -1.72
N ALA A 56 21.92 0.94 -0.50
CA ALA A 56 20.91 1.19 0.52
C ALA A 56 20.86 2.67 0.96
N GLU A 57 21.98 3.40 0.92
CA GLU A 57 22.01 4.85 1.15
C GLU A 57 21.32 5.62 0.02
N LEU A 58 21.66 5.31 -1.24
CA LEU A 58 21.01 5.92 -2.40
C LEU A 58 19.49 5.65 -2.39
N VAL A 59 19.09 4.40 -2.14
CA VAL A 59 17.68 4.02 -2.06
C VAL A 59 16.97 4.76 -0.92
N ALA A 60 17.63 4.94 0.24
CA ALA A 60 17.06 5.72 1.33
C ALA A 60 16.84 7.19 0.96
N GLU A 61 17.76 7.80 0.21
CA GLU A 61 17.60 9.17 -0.30
C GLU A 61 16.42 9.28 -1.27
N LEU A 62 16.22 8.29 -2.14
CA LEU A 62 15.08 8.26 -3.07
C LEU A 62 13.75 8.04 -2.35
N ILE A 63 13.69 7.13 -1.37
CA ILE A 63 12.51 6.89 -0.52
C ILE A 63 12.12 8.16 0.26
N ALA A 64 13.09 9.00 0.63
CA ALA A 64 12.83 10.25 1.34
C ALA A 64 12.28 11.38 0.46
N LYS A 65 12.29 11.23 -0.88
CA LYS A 65 11.74 12.23 -1.80
C LYS A 65 10.21 12.18 -1.81
N GLU A 66 9.60 13.32 -2.11
CA GLU A 66 8.16 13.44 -2.32
C GLU A 66 7.65 12.49 -3.42
N ASP A 67 8.45 12.29 -4.47
CA ASP A 67 8.05 11.44 -5.60
C ASP A 67 7.82 9.98 -5.18
N PHE A 68 8.59 9.45 -4.23
CA PHE A 68 8.33 8.11 -3.70
C PHE A 68 6.99 8.05 -2.98
N ALA A 69 6.67 9.06 -2.19
CA ALA A 69 5.38 9.11 -1.51
C ALA A 69 4.21 9.25 -2.50
N LYS A 70 4.38 9.97 -3.61
CA LYS A 70 3.38 10.06 -4.67
C LYS A 70 3.15 8.72 -5.34
N VAL A 71 4.21 8.09 -5.85
CA VAL A 71 4.12 6.77 -6.52
C VAL A 71 3.47 5.74 -5.62
N TRP A 72 3.89 5.68 -4.34
CA TRP A 72 3.32 4.72 -3.40
C TRP A 72 1.81 4.94 -3.17
N ILE A 73 1.37 6.19 -2.97
CA ILE A 73 -0.04 6.50 -2.76
C ILE A 73 -0.86 6.30 -4.04
N GLU A 74 -0.32 6.65 -5.20
CA GLU A 74 -0.99 6.40 -6.49
C GLU A 74 -1.17 4.90 -6.75
N GLU A 75 -0.16 4.07 -6.49
CA GLU A 75 -0.28 2.61 -6.60
C GLU A 75 -1.32 2.06 -5.61
N LEU A 76 -1.33 2.55 -4.37
CA LEU A 76 -2.32 2.17 -3.35
C LEU A 76 -3.74 2.54 -3.76
N GLU A 77 -3.98 3.79 -4.16
CA GLU A 77 -5.30 4.28 -4.59
C GLU A 77 -5.77 3.56 -5.85
N ASN A 78 -4.89 3.28 -6.80
CA ASN A 78 -5.23 2.52 -8.00
C ASN A 78 -5.71 1.11 -7.66
N GLY A 79 -5.07 0.43 -6.69
CA GLY A 79 -5.52 -0.87 -6.20
C GLY A 79 -6.89 -0.79 -5.53
N ILE A 80 -7.04 0.14 -4.59
CA ILE A 80 -8.24 0.28 -3.74
C ILE A 80 -9.47 0.78 -4.52
N PHE A 81 -9.29 1.71 -5.45
CA PHE A 81 -10.38 2.33 -6.20
C PHE A 81 -10.56 1.76 -7.60
N GLY A 82 -9.84 0.67 -7.94
CA GLY A 82 -9.95 0.01 -9.24
C GLY A 82 -9.63 0.94 -10.41
N GLY A 83 -8.63 1.81 -10.24
CA GLY A 83 -8.22 2.81 -11.24
C GLY A 83 -9.05 4.11 -11.27
N ASN A 84 -10.03 4.28 -10.39
CA ASN A 84 -10.70 5.58 -10.23
C ASN A 84 -9.87 6.53 -9.36
N THR A 85 -9.94 7.83 -9.66
CA THR A 85 -9.35 8.84 -8.77
C THR A 85 -10.19 9.01 -7.50
N LEU A 86 -9.53 9.44 -6.41
CA LEU A 86 -10.21 9.83 -5.17
C LEU A 86 -11.38 10.80 -5.42
N ASP A 87 -11.17 11.79 -6.30
CA ASP A 87 -12.22 12.76 -6.68
C ASP A 87 -13.43 12.10 -7.33
N SER A 88 -13.19 11.22 -8.30
CA SER A 88 -14.25 10.51 -9.02
C SER A 88 -15.02 9.59 -8.09
N GLN A 89 -14.29 8.94 -7.18
CA GLN A 89 -14.86 8.03 -6.20
C GLN A 89 -15.81 8.75 -5.24
N TYR A 90 -15.37 9.86 -4.65
CA TYR A 90 -16.22 10.64 -3.76
C TYR A 90 -17.34 11.38 -4.51
N ALA A 91 -17.13 11.76 -5.78
CA ALA A 91 -18.20 12.30 -6.61
C ALA A 91 -19.38 11.32 -6.73
N LEU A 92 -19.09 10.04 -6.98
CA LEU A 92 -20.08 8.97 -7.06
C LEU A 92 -20.79 8.77 -5.72
N VAL A 93 -20.02 8.57 -4.64
CA VAL A 93 -20.58 8.29 -3.31
C VAL A 93 -21.47 9.45 -2.83
N CYS A 94 -20.99 10.68 -2.90
CA CYS A 94 -21.79 11.84 -2.51
C CYS A 94 -23.00 12.05 -3.44
N GLY A 95 -22.87 11.72 -4.73
CA GLY A 95 -23.99 11.75 -5.68
C GLY A 95 -25.12 10.81 -5.29
N ILE A 96 -24.79 9.57 -4.91
CA ILE A 96 -25.76 8.58 -4.40
C ILE A 96 -26.43 9.10 -3.13
N ILE A 97 -25.67 9.63 -2.18
CA ILE A 97 -26.20 10.16 -0.93
C ILE A 97 -27.15 11.34 -1.17
N ARG A 98 -26.79 12.26 -2.09
CA ARG A 98 -27.62 13.42 -2.42
C ARG A 98 -29.02 13.01 -2.90
N VAL A 99 -29.13 11.94 -3.68
CA VAL A 99 -30.42 11.48 -4.23
C VAL A 99 -31.18 10.53 -3.30
N THR A 100 -30.48 9.77 -2.45
CA THR A 100 -31.11 8.75 -1.57
C THR A 100 -31.46 9.27 -0.19
N VAL A 101 -30.75 10.27 0.33
CA VAL A 101 -30.99 10.82 1.67
C VAL A 101 -31.98 12.00 1.56
N PRO A 102 -33.19 11.92 2.14
CA PRO A 102 -34.21 12.96 1.99
C PRO A 102 -33.74 14.37 2.40
N ALA A 103 -32.92 14.45 3.45
CA ALA A 103 -32.35 15.71 3.92
C ALA A 103 -31.41 16.41 2.90
N CYS A 104 -30.97 15.69 1.87
CA CYS A 104 -30.03 16.19 0.87
C CYS A 104 -30.62 16.44 -0.52
N GLN A 105 -31.87 16.03 -0.77
CA GLN A 105 -32.49 16.11 -2.10
C GLN A 105 -32.75 17.55 -2.57
N SER A 106 -32.81 18.52 -1.65
CA SER A 106 -32.95 19.94 -1.97
C SER A 106 -31.62 20.66 -2.25
N CYS A 107 -30.49 19.97 -2.08
CA CYS A 107 -29.18 20.58 -2.32
C CYS A 107 -28.95 20.84 -3.82
N THR A 108 -28.48 22.04 -4.15
CA THR A 108 -28.24 22.50 -5.52
C THR A 108 -26.76 22.72 -5.85
N GLU A 109 -25.85 22.31 -4.95
CA GLU A 109 -24.41 22.41 -5.20
C GLU A 109 -23.99 21.61 -6.44
N ASN A 110 -23.04 22.17 -7.19
CA ASN A 110 -22.50 21.54 -8.40
C ASN A 110 -21.79 20.22 -8.07
N TYR A 111 -21.02 20.21 -6.99
CA TYR A 111 -20.38 19.02 -6.47
C TYR A 111 -21.15 18.49 -5.26
N SER A 112 -21.65 17.26 -5.36
CA SER A 112 -22.54 16.69 -4.34
C SER A 112 -21.93 16.67 -2.94
N CYS A 113 -20.60 16.52 -2.79
CA CYS A 113 -20.00 16.53 -1.45
C CYS A 113 -19.97 17.92 -0.79
N ASP A 114 -20.24 19.00 -1.53
CA ASP A 114 -20.28 20.35 -0.96
C ASP A 114 -21.61 20.65 -0.25
N CYS A 115 -22.62 19.80 -0.44
CA CYS A 115 -23.89 19.89 0.26
C CYS A 115 -23.73 19.76 1.78
N ASN A 116 -24.24 20.74 2.53
CA ASN A 116 -24.24 20.70 3.99
C ASN A 116 -25.49 20.00 4.56
N CYS A 117 -25.59 18.69 4.35
CA CYS A 117 -26.73 17.88 4.79
C CYS A 117 -26.32 16.43 5.06
N GLY A 118 -27.06 15.76 5.96
CA GLY A 118 -26.84 14.35 6.27
C GLY A 118 -25.35 14.05 6.57
N PRO A 119 -24.77 12.98 5.99
CA PRO A 119 -23.38 12.62 6.23
C PRO A 119 -22.35 13.31 5.30
N LEU A 120 -22.80 14.16 4.36
CA LEU A 120 -21.92 14.73 3.33
C LEU A 120 -20.78 15.62 3.91
N PRO A 121 -20.97 16.42 4.97
CA PRO A 121 -19.86 17.15 5.59
C PRO A 121 -18.75 16.24 6.13
N THR A 122 -19.11 15.07 6.66
CA THR A 122 -18.14 14.07 7.13
C THR A 122 -17.35 13.50 5.96
N TYR A 123 -18.01 13.13 4.86
CA TYR A 123 -17.33 12.59 3.68
C TYR A 123 -16.45 13.62 2.97
N LYS A 124 -16.86 14.90 2.98
CA LYS A 124 -16.02 16.00 2.51
C LYS A 124 -14.73 16.12 3.34
N THR A 125 -14.85 16.00 4.66
CA THR A 125 -13.69 16.03 5.57
C THR A 125 -12.79 14.81 5.35
N GLU A 126 -13.37 13.62 5.30
CA GLU A 126 -12.65 12.37 5.04
C GLU A 126 -11.89 12.41 3.71
N LYS A 127 -12.52 12.87 2.63
CA LYS A 127 -11.87 13.08 1.33
C LYS A 127 -10.66 14.03 1.45
N ALA A 128 -10.83 15.15 2.16
CA ALA A 128 -9.76 16.12 2.35
C ALA A 128 -8.58 15.54 3.17
N ASP A 129 -8.85 14.62 4.09
CA ASP A 129 -7.81 13.93 4.84
C ASP A 129 -7.12 12.84 4.01
N LEU A 130 -7.86 12.10 3.17
CA LEU A 130 -7.27 11.17 2.21
C LEU A 130 -6.37 11.90 1.19
N ALA A 131 -6.75 13.10 0.76
CA ALA A 131 -5.92 13.90 -0.15
C ALA A 131 -4.56 14.33 0.46
N LYS A 132 -4.40 14.28 1.78
CA LYS A 132 -3.13 14.59 2.48
C LYS A 132 -2.23 13.37 2.63
N THR A 133 -2.69 12.17 2.29
CA THR A 133 -2.00 10.91 2.57
C THR A 133 -0.57 10.86 2.02
N SER A 134 -0.32 11.40 0.83
CA SER A 134 1.04 11.46 0.27
C SER A 134 1.96 12.36 1.11
N ALA A 135 1.48 13.54 1.51
CA ALA A 135 2.22 14.45 2.38
C ALA A 135 2.46 13.85 3.78
N ASP A 136 1.47 13.16 4.35
CA ASP A 136 1.59 12.46 5.63
C ASP A 136 2.63 11.33 5.56
N PHE A 137 2.65 10.58 4.45
CA PHE A 137 3.63 9.52 4.25
C PHE A 137 5.05 10.08 4.20
N GLN A 138 5.24 11.15 3.45
CA GLN A 138 6.50 11.89 3.38
C GLN A 138 6.92 12.44 4.75
N ALA A 139 5.96 12.94 5.55
CA ALA A 139 6.18 13.45 6.90
C ALA A 139 6.49 12.36 7.94
N GLY A 140 6.32 11.07 7.58
CA GLY A 140 6.77 9.95 8.39
C GLY A 140 5.69 8.98 8.84
N THR A 141 4.41 9.21 8.50
CA THR A 141 3.32 8.25 8.78
C THR A 141 3.66 6.88 8.21
N LYS A 142 3.28 5.79 8.89
CA LYS A 142 3.64 4.43 8.48
C LYS A 142 2.74 3.96 7.34
N SER A 143 3.27 3.14 6.43
CA SER A 143 2.48 2.65 5.30
C SER A 143 1.21 1.90 5.76
N SER A 144 1.30 1.15 6.86
CA SER A 144 0.14 0.47 7.46
C SER A 144 -0.94 1.41 7.99
N ASP A 145 -0.56 2.53 8.64
CA ASP A 145 -1.52 3.54 9.09
C ASP A 145 -2.28 4.16 7.91
N LEU A 146 -1.60 4.35 6.78
CA LEU A 146 -2.20 4.90 5.56
C LEU A 146 -3.13 3.89 4.90
N GLU A 147 -2.69 2.64 4.72
CA GLU A 147 -3.55 1.56 4.22
C GLU A 147 -4.79 1.38 5.11
N ARG A 148 -4.62 1.40 6.45
CA ARG A 148 -5.72 1.35 7.43
C ARG A 148 -6.67 2.54 7.29
N ARG A 149 -6.15 3.75 7.00
CA ARG A 149 -6.96 4.94 6.74
C ARG A 149 -7.87 4.75 5.52
N TYR A 150 -7.37 4.18 4.42
CA TYR A 150 -8.22 3.87 3.27
C TYR A 150 -9.22 2.74 3.56
N ALA A 151 -8.81 1.69 4.28
CA ALA A 151 -9.69 0.60 4.64
C ALA A 151 -10.88 1.05 5.51
N LEU A 152 -10.67 2.08 6.36
CA LEU A 152 -11.73 2.69 7.16
C LEU A 152 -12.56 3.72 6.40
N ALA A 153 -12.08 4.21 5.26
CA ALA A 153 -12.73 5.29 4.54
C ALA A 153 -14.09 4.86 3.98
N PHE A 154 -15.10 5.73 4.08
CA PHE A 154 -16.43 5.43 3.58
C PHE A 154 -16.43 5.20 2.05
N GLY A 155 -15.56 5.90 1.32
CA GLY A 155 -15.35 5.68 -0.11
C GLY A 155 -15.03 4.23 -0.47
N TYR A 156 -14.16 3.58 0.32
CA TYR A 156 -13.82 2.17 0.17
C TYR A 156 -14.94 1.24 0.65
N PHE A 157 -15.56 1.58 1.79
CA PHE A 157 -16.68 0.82 2.35
C PHE A 157 -17.87 0.71 1.39
N VAL A 158 -18.15 1.76 0.60
CA VAL A 158 -19.22 1.74 -0.40
C VAL A 158 -18.84 0.91 -1.62
N LEU A 159 -17.60 1.04 -2.14
CA LEU A 159 -17.14 0.28 -3.31
C LEU A 159 -17.18 -1.22 -3.10
N SER A 160 -16.74 -1.64 -1.92
CA SER A 160 -16.65 -3.04 -1.56
C SER A 160 -18.02 -3.71 -1.35
N GLY A 161 -19.11 -2.93 -1.39
CA GLY A 161 -20.46 -3.44 -1.60
C GLY A 161 -21.07 -4.13 -0.37
N ALA A 162 -21.69 -5.28 -0.57
CA ALA A 162 -22.30 -6.07 0.50
C ALA A 162 -21.24 -6.57 1.51
N PRO A 163 -21.62 -6.90 2.76
CA PRO A 163 -20.66 -7.33 3.80
C PRO A 163 -19.66 -8.40 3.35
N GLU A 164 -20.09 -9.42 2.61
CA GLU A 164 -19.21 -10.47 2.09
C GLU A 164 -18.26 -9.95 1.00
N GLY A 165 -18.72 -8.98 0.20
CA GLY A 165 -17.88 -8.25 -0.76
C GLY A 165 -16.79 -7.47 -0.04
N ARG A 166 -17.13 -6.81 1.07
CA ARG A 166 -16.17 -6.08 1.91
C ARG A 166 -15.08 -6.96 2.48
N VAL A 167 -15.43 -8.15 2.98
CA VAL A 167 -14.41 -9.09 3.45
C VAL A 167 -13.50 -9.52 2.30
N ARG A 168 -14.05 -9.84 1.13
CA ARG A 168 -13.25 -10.21 -0.04
C ARG A 168 -12.30 -9.09 -0.46
N SER A 169 -12.79 -7.86 -0.62
CA SER A 169 -11.95 -6.71 -0.96
C SER A 169 -10.83 -6.50 0.04
N LEU A 170 -11.10 -6.58 1.35
CA LEU A 170 -10.05 -6.42 2.35
C LEU A 170 -8.93 -7.45 2.21
N PHE A 171 -9.29 -8.68 1.88
CA PHE A 171 -8.35 -9.77 1.68
C PHE A 171 -7.58 -9.64 0.37
N ASP A 172 -8.27 -9.31 -0.72
CA ASP A 172 -7.64 -9.12 -2.02
C ASP A 172 -6.69 -7.91 -2.00
N ASP A 173 -7.16 -6.77 -1.49
CA ASP A 173 -6.44 -5.49 -1.53
C ASP A 173 -5.29 -5.43 -0.51
N PHE A 174 -5.51 -5.90 0.73
CA PHE A 174 -4.54 -5.75 1.81
C PHE A 174 -3.84 -7.04 2.23
N LEU A 175 -4.39 -8.22 1.94
CA LEU A 175 -3.74 -9.51 2.23
C LEU A 175 -3.20 -10.21 0.96
N SER A 176 -3.51 -9.68 -0.22
CA SER A 176 -3.04 -10.20 -1.51
C SER A 176 -3.39 -11.67 -1.72
N ARG A 177 -4.54 -12.09 -1.18
CA ARG A 177 -5.10 -13.43 -1.34
C ARG A 177 -6.62 -13.39 -1.23
N PRO A 178 -7.34 -14.35 -1.83
CA PRO A 178 -8.77 -14.47 -1.58
C PRO A 178 -9.07 -14.84 -0.12
N ALA A 179 -10.20 -14.35 0.39
CA ALA A 179 -10.76 -14.77 1.66
C ALA A 179 -11.34 -16.19 1.57
N GLU A 180 -11.08 -17.01 2.59
CA GLU A 180 -11.67 -18.34 2.73
C GLU A 180 -13.15 -18.26 3.17
N PRO A 181 -13.96 -19.31 2.93
CA PRO A 181 -15.39 -19.26 3.25
C PRO A 181 -15.73 -18.95 4.72
N ASP A 182 -14.93 -19.47 5.66
CA ASP A 182 -15.07 -19.20 7.09
C ASP A 182 -14.62 -17.78 7.45
N GLU A 183 -13.59 -17.26 6.81
CA GLU A 183 -13.16 -15.86 6.96
C GLU A 183 -14.26 -14.90 6.47
N ILE A 184 -14.91 -15.22 5.35
CA ILE A 184 -16.06 -14.45 4.84
C ILE A 184 -17.20 -14.46 5.86
N GLU A 185 -17.56 -15.62 6.42
CA GLU A 185 -18.66 -15.72 7.38
C GLU A 185 -18.36 -15.00 8.71
N ASN A 186 -17.14 -15.14 9.23
CA ASN A 186 -16.71 -14.44 10.44
C ASN A 186 -16.64 -12.93 10.22
N GLY A 187 -16.04 -12.47 9.12
CA GLY A 187 -15.95 -11.06 8.79
C GLY A 187 -17.32 -10.42 8.55
N ARG A 188 -18.24 -11.13 7.88
CA ARG A 188 -19.63 -10.70 7.72
C ARG A 188 -20.31 -10.48 9.08
N SER A 189 -20.11 -11.40 10.01
CA SER A 189 -20.65 -11.32 11.37
C SER A 189 -20.11 -10.12 12.15
N MET A 190 -18.86 -9.71 11.89
CA MET A 190 -18.29 -8.47 12.45
C MET A 190 -18.90 -7.22 11.81
N ILE A 191 -19.10 -7.19 10.49
CA ILE A 191 -19.54 -5.99 9.76
C ILE A 191 -21.00 -5.63 10.05
N PHE A 192 -21.89 -6.60 9.91
CA PHE A 192 -23.32 -6.37 10.10
C PHE A 192 -23.68 -6.35 11.59
N GLY A 193 -22.75 -6.80 12.44
CA GLY A 193 -23.09 -7.33 13.74
C GLY A 193 -24.05 -8.51 13.58
N SER A 194 -24.40 -9.11 14.70
CA SER A 194 -25.57 -9.97 14.66
C SER A 194 -26.84 -9.12 14.73
N ILE A 195 -27.85 -9.55 13.97
CA ILE A 195 -29.21 -8.98 14.00
C ILE A 195 -29.90 -9.17 15.38
N PHE A 196 -29.27 -9.94 16.28
CA PHE A 196 -29.72 -10.29 17.61
C PHE A 196 -28.73 -9.82 18.68
N GLY A 197 -29.21 -9.45 19.86
CA GLY A 197 -28.38 -8.84 20.93
C GLY A 197 -27.23 -9.70 21.46
N ASP A 198 -27.23 -11.01 21.19
CA ASP A 198 -26.34 -11.99 21.82
C ASP A 198 -25.45 -12.79 20.85
N SER A 199 -25.50 -12.58 19.53
CA SER A 199 -24.70 -13.48 18.68
C SER A 199 -23.20 -13.20 18.79
N PRO A 200 -22.38 -14.24 18.64
CA PRO A 200 -20.99 -14.19 19.03
C PRO A 200 -20.21 -13.22 18.14
N ALA A 201 -19.23 -12.54 18.76
CA ALA A 201 -18.23 -11.79 18.02
C ALA A 201 -17.60 -12.71 16.97
N GLY A 202 -17.50 -12.23 15.71
CA GLY A 202 -16.79 -12.97 14.68
C GLY A 202 -15.37 -13.27 15.15
N LEU A 203 -14.78 -14.36 14.67
CA LEU A 203 -13.40 -14.73 14.98
C LEU A 203 -12.56 -14.64 13.71
N MET A 204 -11.55 -13.77 13.72
CA MET A 204 -10.60 -13.63 12.61
C MET A 204 -9.20 -13.66 13.19
N PHE A 205 -8.30 -14.48 12.62
CA PHE A 205 -6.91 -14.61 13.11
C PHE A 205 -6.79 -14.74 14.64
N HIS A 206 -7.65 -15.58 15.23
CA HIS A 206 -7.75 -15.82 16.68
C HIS A 206 -8.15 -14.62 17.54
N ARG A 207 -8.70 -13.55 16.94
CA ARG A 207 -9.21 -12.37 17.64
C ARG A 207 -10.70 -12.17 17.38
N HIS A 208 -11.41 -11.80 18.44
CA HIS A 208 -12.84 -11.50 18.36
C HIS A 208 -13.06 -10.05 17.93
N GLY A 209 -14.00 -9.85 17.01
CA GLY A 209 -14.45 -8.54 16.56
C GLY A 209 -15.97 -8.41 16.58
N LYS A 210 -16.48 -7.21 16.86
CA LYS A 210 -17.91 -6.91 17.00
C LYS A 210 -18.43 -5.88 16.02
N ASN A 211 -17.54 -5.25 15.27
CA ASN A 211 -17.86 -4.21 14.31
C ASN A 211 -16.81 -4.17 13.18
N TYR A 212 -17.02 -3.33 12.17
CA TYR A 212 -16.10 -3.20 11.04
C TYR A 212 -14.72 -2.67 11.44
N ALA A 213 -14.64 -1.72 12.39
CA ALA A 213 -13.36 -1.19 12.84
C ALA A 213 -12.54 -2.29 13.54
N ASP A 214 -13.17 -3.16 14.34
CA ASP A 214 -12.50 -4.32 14.93
C ASP A 214 -11.96 -5.26 13.84
N LEU A 215 -12.72 -5.50 12.76
CA LEU A 215 -12.25 -6.32 11.63
C LEU A 215 -11.00 -5.72 10.98
N ILE A 216 -11.00 -4.40 10.74
CA ILE A 216 -9.83 -3.69 10.22
C ILE A 216 -8.64 -3.86 11.17
N ASP A 217 -8.83 -3.61 12.48
CA ASP A 217 -7.76 -3.74 13.47
C ASP A 217 -7.18 -5.15 13.50
N ILE A 218 -8.03 -6.17 13.46
CA ILE A 218 -7.60 -7.56 13.43
C ILE A 218 -6.76 -7.86 12.18
N ILE A 219 -7.15 -7.35 11.01
CA ILE A 219 -6.41 -7.53 9.77
C ILE A 219 -5.05 -6.86 9.87
N PHE A 220 -4.99 -5.57 10.20
CA PHE A 220 -3.75 -4.78 10.17
C PHE A 220 -2.77 -5.14 11.29
N ASP A 221 -3.25 -5.68 12.42
CA ASP A 221 -2.40 -6.21 13.49
C ASP A 221 -1.92 -7.66 13.22
N SER A 222 -2.43 -8.32 12.18
CA SER A 222 -2.16 -9.74 11.93
C SER A 222 -0.76 -9.97 11.35
N GLU A 223 -0.19 -11.14 11.65
CA GLU A 223 1.00 -11.62 10.95
C GLU A 223 0.76 -11.82 9.46
N VAL A 224 -0.45 -12.23 9.08
CA VAL A 224 -0.88 -12.41 7.68
C VAL A 224 -0.74 -11.10 6.90
N TYR A 225 -1.06 -9.96 7.51
CA TYR A 225 -0.85 -8.65 6.89
C TYR A 225 0.63 -8.29 6.74
N ARG A 226 1.47 -8.59 7.74
CA ARG A 226 2.92 -8.38 7.60
C ARG A 226 3.51 -9.27 6.51
N GLU A 227 3.08 -10.52 6.41
CA GLU A 227 3.46 -11.42 5.32
C GLU A 227 3.01 -10.90 3.95
N SER A 228 1.79 -10.38 3.84
CA SER A 228 1.29 -9.81 2.58
C SER A 228 2.10 -8.59 2.15
N MET A 229 2.51 -7.72 3.08
CA MET A 229 3.44 -6.62 2.79
C MET A 229 4.76 -7.13 2.20
N VAL A 230 5.32 -8.21 2.75
CA VAL A 230 6.55 -8.84 2.21
C VAL A 230 6.32 -9.34 0.79
N ARG A 231 5.24 -10.09 0.56
CA ARG A 231 4.90 -10.61 -0.78
C ARG A 231 4.70 -9.50 -1.80
N ARG A 232 3.99 -8.42 -1.45
CA ARG A 232 3.79 -7.26 -2.34
C ARG A 232 5.11 -6.61 -2.73
N VAL A 233 6.04 -6.40 -1.80
CA VAL A 233 7.35 -5.80 -2.13
C VAL A 233 8.16 -6.75 -3.02
N PHE A 234 8.20 -8.05 -2.71
CA PHE A 234 8.89 -9.03 -3.56
C PHE A 234 8.28 -9.12 -4.97
N GLY A 235 6.95 -9.15 -5.07
CA GLY A 235 6.25 -9.13 -6.35
C GLY A 235 6.53 -7.85 -7.14
N ARG A 236 6.46 -6.68 -6.50
CA ARG A 236 6.63 -5.37 -7.15
C ARG A 236 8.05 -5.12 -7.65
N TYR A 237 9.06 -5.49 -6.87
CA TYR A 237 10.46 -5.12 -7.16
C TYR A 237 11.30 -6.29 -7.68
N LEU A 238 10.96 -7.54 -7.36
CA LEU A 238 11.70 -8.72 -7.83
C LEU A 238 10.90 -9.59 -8.81
N ALA A 239 9.61 -9.31 -9.03
CA ALA A 239 8.73 -10.08 -9.91
C ALA A 239 8.65 -11.58 -9.56
N ARG A 240 8.74 -11.91 -8.27
CA ARG A 240 8.61 -13.28 -7.74
C ARG A 240 8.06 -13.28 -6.32
N GLU A 241 7.64 -14.44 -5.84
CA GLU A 241 7.34 -14.66 -4.43
C GLU A 241 8.63 -14.77 -3.58
N PRO A 242 8.59 -14.35 -2.30
CA PRO A 242 9.65 -14.67 -1.34
C PRO A 242 9.67 -16.17 -1.06
N SER A 243 10.87 -16.72 -0.86
CA SER A 243 11.03 -18.05 -0.26
C SER A 243 10.53 -18.05 1.19
N SER A 244 10.27 -19.23 1.77
CA SER A 244 9.82 -19.33 3.17
C SER A 244 10.81 -18.71 4.16
N ALA A 245 12.12 -18.80 3.89
CA ALA A 245 13.15 -18.20 4.73
C ALA A 245 13.16 -16.66 4.62
N GLU A 246 13.02 -16.11 3.41
CA GLU A 246 12.92 -14.67 3.18
C GLU A 246 11.65 -14.10 3.81
N LEU A 247 10.51 -14.78 3.64
CA LEU A 247 9.24 -14.38 4.25
C LEU A 247 9.36 -14.31 5.77
N ALA A 248 9.81 -15.38 6.41
CA ALA A 248 10.00 -15.41 7.86
C ALA A 248 10.97 -14.33 8.35
N HIS A 249 12.09 -14.14 7.65
CA HIS A 249 13.07 -13.11 7.98
C HIS A 249 12.44 -11.71 7.93
N PHE A 250 11.89 -11.31 6.79
CA PHE A 250 11.38 -9.95 6.61
C PHE A 250 10.13 -9.66 7.43
N THR A 251 9.23 -10.63 7.60
CA THR A 251 8.07 -10.50 8.50
C THR A 251 8.51 -10.23 9.93
N SER A 252 9.59 -10.88 10.40
CA SER A 252 10.13 -10.64 11.75
C SER A 252 10.80 -9.27 11.94
N THR A 253 11.20 -8.61 10.85
CA THR A 253 11.81 -7.26 10.91
C THR A 253 10.80 -6.12 10.90
N LEU A 254 9.55 -6.41 10.51
CA LEU A 254 8.47 -5.42 10.51
C LEU A 254 7.94 -5.24 11.93
N ASP A 255 7.59 -4.01 12.29
CA ASP A 255 6.89 -3.74 13.55
C ASP A 255 5.57 -4.53 13.58
N ALA A 256 5.27 -5.15 14.72
CA ALA A 256 4.12 -6.04 14.83
C ALA A 256 2.77 -5.30 14.74
N ASN A 257 2.72 -4.02 15.12
CA ASN A 257 1.48 -3.25 15.23
C ASN A 257 1.39 -2.13 14.18
N VAL A 258 2.52 -1.53 13.80
CA VAL A 258 2.59 -0.41 12.85
C VAL A 258 3.68 -0.63 11.80
N PRO A 259 3.62 -1.73 11.01
CA PRO A 259 4.66 -2.07 10.05
C PRO A 259 4.82 -1.00 8.97
N ASP A 260 6.05 -0.78 8.52
CA ASP A 260 6.41 0.25 7.54
C ASP A 260 7.18 -0.39 6.38
N ALA A 261 6.62 -0.30 5.19
CA ALA A 261 7.18 -0.92 4.00
C ALA A 261 8.51 -0.27 3.57
N ARG A 262 8.81 0.97 3.95
CA ARG A 262 10.02 1.68 3.50
C ARG A 262 11.30 0.94 3.83
N GLY A 263 11.40 0.34 5.02
CA GLY A 263 12.57 -0.45 5.42
C GLY A 263 12.73 -1.70 4.56
N LEU A 264 11.63 -2.38 4.27
CA LEU A 264 11.56 -3.57 3.43
C LEU A 264 11.89 -3.25 1.96
N VAL A 265 11.30 -2.20 1.39
CA VAL A 265 11.63 -1.69 0.04
C VAL A 265 13.11 -1.37 -0.05
N ARG A 266 13.66 -0.66 0.95
CA ARG A 266 15.09 -0.35 1.00
C ARG A 266 15.95 -1.62 0.96
N ALA A 267 15.61 -2.64 1.74
CA ALA A 267 16.36 -3.89 1.78
C ALA A 267 16.29 -4.65 0.44
N VAL A 268 15.10 -4.74 -0.17
CA VAL A 268 14.89 -5.45 -1.43
C VAL A 268 15.55 -4.73 -2.61
N VAL A 269 15.35 -3.43 -2.75
CA VAL A 269 15.85 -2.64 -3.90
C VAL A 269 17.37 -2.39 -3.82
N SER A 270 17.98 -2.50 -2.63
CA SER A 270 19.44 -2.45 -2.48
C SER A 270 20.12 -3.83 -2.55
N SER A 271 19.35 -4.91 -2.65
CA SER A 271 19.87 -6.27 -2.71
C SER A 271 20.72 -6.53 -3.96
N ARG A 272 21.56 -7.58 -3.92
CA ARG A 272 22.31 -8.02 -5.11
C ARG A 272 21.37 -8.56 -6.19
N GLU A 273 20.29 -9.22 -5.79
CA GLU A 273 19.34 -9.78 -6.74
C GLU A 273 18.66 -8.70 -7.58
N TYR A 274 18.15 -7.64 -6.95
CA TYR A 274 17.55 -6.53 -7.69
C TYR A 274 18.55 -5.88 -8.66
N PHE A 275 19.82 -5.77 -8.26
CA PHE A 275 20.91 -5.26 -9.11
C PHE A 275 21.18 -6.12 -10.35
N ASP A 276 21.14 -7.44 -10.19
CA ASP A 276 21.48 -8.39 -11.26
C ASP A 276 20.39 -8.57 -12.32
N GLN A 277 19.14 -8.18 -12.02
CA GLN A 277 18.00 -8.23 -12.96
C GLN A 277 18.19 -7.38 -14.22
#